data_AF-A0A2T5I6E8-F1
#
_entry.id   AF-A0A2T5I6E8-F1
#
_cell.length_a   1.000
_cell.length_b   1.000
_cell.length_c   1.000
_cell.angle_alpha   90.00
_cell.angle_beta   90.00
_cell.angle_gamma   90.00
#
_symmetry.space_group_name_H-M   'P 1'
#
loop_
_entity.id
_entity.type
_entity.pdbx_description
1 polymer ?
#
loop_
_entity_poly.entity_id
_entity_poly.type
_entity_poly.pdbx_seq_one_letter_code
_entity_poly.pdbx_strand_id
1 'polypeptide(L)' 'MPAIYKRPLAQENLIEIWEYIADDSIDRADAFIDIVDGKLRTLAVQPMMGRARDN' A
#
# COMPACT_ATOMS: atom_id res chain seq x y z
N MET A 1 19.77 -1.35 3.46
CA MET A 1 18.49 -0.66 3.20
C MET A 1 17.36 -1.59 3.63
N PRO A 2 16.30 -1.09 4.29
CA PRO A 2 15.18 -1.94 4.66
C PRO A 2 14.46 -2.43 3.40
N ALA A 3 14.08 -3.70 3.38
CA ALA A 3 13.38 -4.34 2.27
C ALA A 3 11.89 -4.48 2.59
N ILE A 4 11.04 -4.25 1.60
CA ILE A 4 9.57 -4.34 1.73
C ILE A 4 9.12 -5.56 0.94
N TYR A 5 8.47 -6.50 1.62
CA TYR A 5 7.87 -7.68 1.00
C TYR A 5 6.35 -7.63 1.16
N LYS A 6 5.63 -7.78 0.06
CA LYS A 6 4.17 -7.90 0.04
C LYS A 6 3.80 -9.37 -0.09
N ARG A 7 2.80 -9.83 0.67
CA ARG A 7 2.22 -11.16 0.45
C ARG A 7 1.49 -11.18 -0.90
N PRO A 8 1.37 -12.33 -1.59
CA PRO A 8 0.63 -12.40 -2.86
C PRO A 8 -0.78 -11.81 -2.76
N LEU A 9 -1.53 -12.18 -1.72
CA LEU A 9 -2.86 -11.61 -1.47
C LEU A 9 -2.83 -10.09 -1.32
N ALA A 10 -1.84 -9.53 -0.61
CA ALA A 10 -1.71 -8.08 -0.47
C ALA A 10 -1.41 -7.38 -1.81
N GLN A 11 -0.71 -8.05 -2.74
CA GLN A 11 -0.49 -7.52 -4.08
C GLN A 11 -1.78 -7.53 -4.90
N GLU A 12 -2.55 -8.62 -4.86
CA GLU A 12 -3.86 -8.73 -5.52
C GLU A 12 -4.83 -7.65 -5.00
N ASN A 13 -4.86 -7.43 -3.68
CA ASN A 13 -5.69 -6.39 -3.07
C ASN A 13 -5.34 -4.98 -3.59
N LEU A 14 -4.05 -4.69 -3.81
CA LEU A 14 -3.64 -3.40 -4.37
C LEU A 14 -4.09 -3.24 -5.84
N ILE A 15 -4.09 -4.33 -6.61
CA ILE A 15 -4.57 -4.34 -8.00
C ILE A 15 -6.09 -4.10 -8.01
N GLU A 16 -6.86 -4.85 -7.22
CA GLU A 16 -8.31 -4.71 -7.14
C GLU A 16 -8.74 -3.28 -6.73
N ILE A 17 -8.08 -2.68 -5.75
CA ILE A 17 -8.37 -1.30 -5.33
C ILE A 17 -8.00 -0.30 -6.43
N TRP A 18 -6.87 -0.50 -7.11
CA TRP A 18 -6.47 0.38 -8.22
C TRP A 18 -7.50 0.31 -9.35
N GLU A 19 -7.90 -0.89 -9.77
CA GLU A 19 -8.90 -1.10 -10.83
C GLU A 19 -10.23 -0.43 -10.46
N TYR A 20 -10.68 -0.60 -9.21
CA TYR A 20 -11.90 0.04 -8.72
C TYR A 20 -11.86 1.58 -8.80
N ILE A 21 -10.72 2.21 -8.50
CA ILE A 21 -10.57 3.67 -8.58
C ILE A 21 -10.41 4.12 -10.04
N ALA A 22 -9.70 3.34 -10.84
CA ALA A 22 -9.39 3.64 -12.24
C ALA A 22 -10.64 3.71 -13.11
N ASP A 23 -11.71 3.00 -12.75
CA ASP A 23 -13.03 3.12 -13.38
C ASP A 23 -13.59 4.56 -13.38
N ASP A 24 -13.27 5.37 -12.37
CA ASP A 24 -13.61 6.81 -12.30
C ASP A 24 -12.45 7.70 -12.76
N SER A 25 -11.23 7.40 -12.32
CA SER A 25 -10.05 8.23 -12.61
C SER A 25 -8.75 7.45 -12.42
N ILE A 26 -8.06 7.19 -13.54
CA ILE A 26 -6.72 6.59 -13.55
C ILE A 26 -5.72 7.43 -12.74
N ASP A 27 -5.73 8.75 -12.89
CA ASP A 27 -4.84 9.65 -12.14
C ASP A 27 -5.01 9.50 -10.62
N ARG A 28 -6.25 9.28 -10.14
CA ARG A 28 -6.51 9.02 -8.71
C ARG A 28 -6.04 7.64 -8.29
N ALA A 29 -6.15 6.64 -9.15
CA ALA A 29 -5.68 5.29 -8.89
C ALA A 29 -4.15 5.25 -8.73
N ASP A 30 -3.44 5.94 -9.62
CA ASP A 30 -1.98 6.10 -9.55
C ASP A 30 -1.57 6.86 -8.28
N ALA A 31 -2.21 8.00 -8.01
CA ALA A 31 -1.95 8.77 -6.79
C ALA A 31 -2.21 7.95 -5.51
N PHE A 32 -3.20 7.06 -5.52
CA PHE A 32 -3.46 6.16 -4.40
C PHE A 32 -2.29 5.18 -4.18
N ILE A 33 -1.75 4.58 -5.23
CA ILE A 33 -0.61 3.67 -5.13
C ILE A 33 0.63 4.39 -4.61
N ASP A 34 0.87 5.62 -5.06
CA ASP A 34 1.98 6.45 -4.56
C ASP A 34 1.86 6.72 -3.06
N ILE A 35 0.65 7.01 -2.57
CA ILE A 35 0.37 7.20 -1.14
C ILE A 35 0.68 5.93 -0.35
N VAL A 36 0.27 4.76 -0.86
CA VAL A 36 0.53 3.47 -0.21
C VAL A 36 2.04 3.19 -0.18
N ASP A 37 2.74 3.35 -1.30
CA ASP A 37 4.19 3.12 -1.37
C ASP A 37 4.96 4.04 -0.41
N GLY A 38 4.60 5.33 -0.35
CA GLY A 38 5.18 6.28 0.59
C GLY A 38 5.01 5.85 2.05
N LYS A 39 3.83 5.33 2.42
CA LYS A 39 3.58 4.78 3.77
C LYS A 39 4.40 3.53 4.04
N LEU A 40 4.51 2.62 3.08
CA LEU A 40 5.33 1.40 3.23
C LEU A 40 6.81 1.73 3.40
N ARG A 41 7.33 2.73 2.67
CA ARG A 41 8.70 3.23 2.86
C ARG A 41 8.91 3.83 4.24
N THR A 42 7.93 4.57 4.75
CA THR A 42 7.98 5.15 6.10
C THR A 42 7.99 4.03 7.15
N LEU A 43 7.11 3.03 7.00
CA LEU A 43 7.07 1.85 7.86
C LEU A 43 8.38 1.05 7.82
N ALA A 44 9.03 0.96 6.65
CA ALA A 44 10.32 0.29 6.52
C ALA A 44 11.43 0.97 7.34
N VAL A 45 11.36 2.31 7.51
CA VAL A 45 12.27 3.09 8.35
C VAL A 45 11.87 3.03 9.83
N GLN A 46 10.57 2.97 10.13
CA GLN A 46 10.03 2.89 11.49
C GLN A 46 9.04 1.72 11.67
N PRO A 47 9.51 0.46 11.75
CA PRO A 47 8.64 -0.73 11.70
C PRO A 47 7.58 -0.81 12.82
N MET A 48 7.84 -0.15 13.94
CA MET A 48 6.96 -0.13 15.12
C MET A 48 6.00 1.06 15.14
N MET A 49 5.91 1.86 14.06
CA MET A 49 5.01 3.02 14.01
C MET A 49 3.52 2.64 14.04
N GLY A 50 3.20 1.39 13.67
CA GLY A 50 1.83 0.88 13.71
C GLY A 50 1.42 0.46 15.11
N ARG A 51 0.22 0.84 15.55
CA ARG A 51 -0.36 0.28 16.77
C ARG A 51 -0.61 -1.22 16.59
N ALA A 52 -0.17 -2.02 17.56
CA ALA A 52 -0.51 -3.44 17.63
C ALA A 52 -2.04 -3.62 17.65
N ARG A 53 -2.54 -4.54 16.84
CA ARG A 53 -3.94 -4.93 16.82
C ARG A 53 -3.97 -6.40 17.21
N ASP A 54 -4.29 -6.64 18.47
CA ASP A 54 -4.48 -7.97 19.03
C ASP A 54 -5.83 -8.47 18.51
N ASN A 55 -5.83 -9.01 17.29
CA ASN A 55 -6.98 -9.70 16.71
C ASN A 55 -6.96 -11.16 17.14
#